data_AF-A0A183U0S9-F1
#
_entry.id   AF-A0A183U0S9-F1
#
_cell.length_a   1.000
_cell.length_b   1.000
_cell.length_c   1.000
_cell.angle_alpha   90.00
_cell.angle_beta   90.00
_cell.angle_gamma   90.00
#
_symmetry.space_group_name_H-M   'P 1'
#
loop_
_entity.id
_entity.type
_entity.pdbx_description
1 polymer ?
#
loop_
_entity_poly.entity_id
_entity_poly.type
_entity_poly.pdbx_seq_one_letter_code
_entity_poly.pdbx_strand_id
1 'polypeptide(L)'
;FNEDGALPNFIRETETNSSCPCKEEQAKLDIGRFMPHPRCSQIFRDVTCTTTLGSRNCYMSAQNVQGAYYDSTLTAGHESSYSTHYGQVCCYDDQGYLMQTSYQPVIKIDQSTPYSPGFPMRAYEFGTNPYQGMFEVPGLSAFHHDMMPYYLCCKYADFRCQMFYWRRPSSACQQYQPPALGTLMGAGVMTTLQKQKLIFNDPGVYNLLYAQRTSLTPEVRIQARIERFPDRSVDFSGYNIEQFKLVQPSNATVLTGVALESSDSDRVHVILRKDTRRSRYRTTILVGDVIRYFDNMQLQRFRGVTVYVNNVQRGQSEVYVVLNKAQIGVRIRESYAIDMDRLPTYMESFGLLDLLVSVPHYYHA
;
A
#
# COMPACT_ATOMS: atom_id res chain seq x y z
N PHE A 1 8.31 2.29 -31.64
CA PHE A 1 9.13 3.35 -30.99
C PHE A 1 8.87 4.74 -31.56
N ASN A 2 8.81 4.93 -32.89
CA ASN A 2 8.35 6.22 -33.46
C ASN A 2 6.97 6.64 -32.91
N GLU A 3 6.12 5.68 -32.59
CA GLU A 3 4.81 5.90 -31.97
C GLU A 3 4.87 6.54 -30.57
N ASP A 4 5.84 6.21 -29.70
CA ASP A 4 5.89 6.76 -28.34
C ASP A 4 6.15 8.28 -28.34
N GLY A 5 6.76 8.82 -29.40
CA GLY A 5 6.96 10.26 -29.59
C GLY A 5 5.79 10.98 -30.24
N ALA A 6 4.86 10.24 -30.84
CA ALA A 6 3.62 10.78 -31.39
C ALA A 6 2.50 10.82 -30.34
N LEU A 7 2.65 10.07 -29.25
CA LEU A 7 1.70 10.05 -28.14
C LEU A 7 1.92 11.23 -27.17
N PRO A 8 0.87 11.65 -26.43
CA PRO A 8 0.99 12.69 -25.42
C PRO A 8 2.09 12.41 -24.39
N ASN A 9 2.79 13.47 -23.99
CA ASN A 9 3.79 13.40 -22.94
C ASN A 9 3.11 13.28 -21.57
N PHE A 10 3.31 12.15 -20.91
CA PHE A 10 2.70 11.81 -19.63
C PHE A 10 3.62 12.09 -18.43
N ILE A 11 4.90 12.40 -18.67
CA ILE A 11 5.92 12.54 -17.62
C ILE A 11 5.57 13.66 -16.65
N ARG A 12 5.05 14.78 -17.17
CA ARG A 12 4.63 15.91 -16.35
C ARG A 12 3.50 15.51 -15.40
N GLU A 13 2.49 14.79 -15.89
CA GLU A 13 1.35 14.35 -15.07
C GLU A 13 1.79 13.33 -14.01
N THR A 14 2.68 12.40 -14.37
CA THR A 14 3.21 11.41 -13.42
C THR A 14 4.06 12.06 -12.33
N GLU A 15 4.92 13.03 -12.67
CA GLU A 15 5.76 13.68 -11.68
C GLU A 15 4.97 14.64 -10.80
N THR A 16 3.98 15.34 -11.35
CA THR A 16 3.18 16.31 -10.57
C THR A 16 2.22 15.63 -9.59
N ASN A 17 1.52 14.60 -10.04
CA ASN A 17 0.46 13.98 -9.24
C ASN A 17 0.92 12.72 -8.48
N SER A 18 2.04 12.12 -8.88
CA SER A 18 2.58 10.90 -8.27
C SER A 18 4.11 10.90 -8.21
N SER A 19 4.71 12.04 -7.82
CA SER A 19 6.15 12.15 -7.55
C SER A 19 6.60 11.05 -6.57
N CYS A 20 7.69 10.36 -6.88
CA CYS A 20 8.24 9.34 -6.00
C CYS A 20 8.71 9.96 -4.67
N PRO A 21 8.56 9.24 -3.54
CA PRO A 21 9.19 9.63 -2.30
C PRO A 21 10.72 9.66 -2.42
N CYS A 22 11.39 10.65 -1.82
CA CYS A 22 12.85 10.77 -1.91
C CYS A 22 13.58 9.65 -1.14
N LYS A 23 12.95 9.12 -0.08
CA LYS A 23 13.50 8.04 0.75
C LYS A 23 12.56 6.84 0.81
N GLU A 24 13.15 5.65 0.91
CA GLU A 24 12.40 4.39 1.00
C GLU A 24 11.45 4.36 2.21
N GLU A 25 11.87 4.92 3.35
CA GLU A 25 11.04 5.01 4.56
C GLU A 25 9.75 5.80 4.34
N GLN A 26 9.79 6.82 3.48
CA GLN A 26 8.60 7.59 3.11
C GLN A 26 7.67 6.74 2.25
N ALA A 27 8.20 5.98 1.29
CA ALA A 27 7.43 5.06 0.47
C ALA A 27 6.73 3.96 1.30
N LYS A 28 7.40 3.45 2.35
CA LYS A 28 6.80 2.47 3.29
C LYS A 28 5.59 3.00 4.03
N LEU A 29 5.54 4.31 4.27
CA LEU A 29 4.47 4.97 5.03
C LEU A 29 3.36 5.51 4.12
N ASP A 30 3.64 5.75 2.84
CA ASP A 30 2.68 6.22 1.83
C ASP A 30 1.95 5.08 1.11
N ILE A 31 1.29 4.25 1.92
CA ILE A 31 0.56 3.03 1.49
C ILE A 31 -0.59 3.36 0.52
N GLY A 32 -1.14 4.58 0.62
CA GLY A 32 -2.31 4.97 -0.15
C GLY A 32 -2.00 5.32 -1.61
N ARG A 33 -0.81 5.88 -1.87
CA ARG A 33 -0.36 6.22 -3.22
C ARG A 33 0.64 5.23 -3.79
N PHE A 34 1.47 4.64 -2.93
CA PHE A 34 2.50 3.70 -3.33
C PHE A 34 2.28 2.36 -2.65
N MET A 35 2.45 1.30 -3.42
CA MET A 35 2.49 -0.06 -2.93
C MET A 35 3.81 -0.72 -3.31
N PRO A 36 4.22 -1.78 -2.61
CA PRO A 36 5.48 -2.44 -2.89
C PRO A 36 5.43 -3.10 -4.28
N HIS A 37 6.53 -3.03 -5.04
CA HIS A 37 6.56 -3.61 -6.38
C HIS A 37 6.58 -5.15 -6.30
N PRO A 38 5.64 -5.89 -6.91
CA PRO A 38 5.51 -7.35 -6.73
C PRO A 38 6.76 -8.16 -7.10
N ARG A 39 7.55 -7.66 -8.05
CA ARG A 39 8.79 -8.32 -8.51
C ARG A 39 10.05 -7.94 -7.74
N CYS A 40 10.02 -6.84 -7.00
CA CYS A 40 11.24 -6.18 -6.50
C CYS A 40 11.01 -5.50 -5.14
N SER A 41 10.18 -6.08 -4.28
CA SER A 41 10.00 -5.59 -2.92
C SER A 41 10.17 -6.70 -1.91
N GLN A 42 10.86 -6.37 -0.82
CA GLN A 42 11.05 -7.21 0.35
C GLN A 42 9.74 -7.57 1.09
N ILE A 43 8.63 -6.87 0.83
CA ILE A 43 7.32 -7.22 1.43
C ILE A 43 6.72 -8.48 0.78
N PHE A 44 7.07 -8.75 -0.47
CA PHE A 44 6.57 -9.93 -1.20
C PHE A 44 7.62 -11.05 -1.33
N ARG A 45 8.89 -10.76 -1.01
CA ARG A 45 10.05 -11.67 -1.22
C ARG A 45 11.12 -11.49 -0.15
N ASP A 46 11.88 -12.55 0.13
CA ASP A 46 12.99 -12.52 1.10
C ASP A 46 14.35 -12.05 0.53
N VAL A 47 14.48 -11.88 -0.79
CA VAL A 47 15.78 -11.67 -1.48
C VAL A 47 15.81 -10.33 -2.26
N THR A 48 17.03 -9.82 -2.51
CA THR A 48 17.31 -8.67 -3.38
C THR A 48 16.66 -8.80 -4.77
N CYS A 49 16.35 -7.66 -5.38
CA CYS A 49 15.71 -7.64 -6.68
C CYS A 49 16.56 -8.30 -7.77
N THR A 50 16.01 -9.33 -8.40
CA THR A 50 16.68 -10.05 -9.51
C THR A 50 16.51 -9.37 -10.86
N THR A 51 15.57 -8.42 -10.96
CA THR A 51 15.18 -7.79 -12.23
C THR A 51 15.80 -6.42 -12.45
N THR A 52 16.39 -5.81 -11.43
CA THR A 52 16.81 -4.41 -11.42
C THR A 52 18.14 -4.28 -10.70
N LEU A 53 19.21 -4.02 -11.47
CA LEU A 53 20.55 -3.90 -10.90
C LEU A 53 20.67 -2.63 -10.05
N GLY A 54 21.20 -2.76 -8.83
CA GLY A 54 21.45 -1.66 -7.91
C GLY A 54 20.28 -1.28 -7.00
N SER A 55 19.06 -1.80 -7.21
CA SER A 55 17.91 -1.53 -6.34
C SER A 55 17.78 -2.56 -5.23
N ARG A 56 17.62 -2.11 -3.98
CA ARG A 56 17.28 -2.97 -2.84
C ARG A 56 15.78 -3.23 -2.77
N ASN A 57 14.98 -2.18 -2.96
CA ASN A 57 13.52 -2.22 -2.90
C ASN A 57 12.92 -1.24 -3.90
N CYS A 58 11.84 -1.65 -4.57
CA CYS A 58 11.02 -0.78 -5.40
C CYS A 58 9.58 -0.76 -4.93
N TYR A 59 8.95 0.39 -5.19
CA TYR A 59 7.55 0.67 -4.99
C TYR A 59 6.96 1.14 -6.31
N MET A 60 5.66 0.97 -6.47
CA MET A 60 4.94 1.46 -7.63
C MET A 60 3.65 2.14 -7.18
N SER A 61 3.04 2.93 -8.05
CA SER A 61 1.75 3.52 -7.73
C SER A 61 0.71 2.42 -7.43
N ALA A 62 -0.06 2.58 -6.36
CA ALA A 62 -1.09 1.60 -5.96
C ALA A 62 -2.34 1.64 -6.87
N GLN A 63 -2.47 2.72 -7.62
CA GLN A 63 -3.47 2.95 -8.65
C GLN A 63 -2.83 3.66 -9.83
N ASN A 64 -3.61 3.79 -10.90
CA ASN A 64 -3.29 4.70 -11.99
C ASN A 64 -3.17 6.13 -11.43
N VAL A 65 -2.20 6.88 -11.95
CA VAL A 65 -2.02 8.29 -11.59
C VAL A 65 -3.28 9.06 -12.00
N GLN A 66 -3.80 9.91 -11.12
CA GLN A 66 -4.91 10.78 -11.50
C GLN A 66 -4.37 12.02 -12.19
N GLY A 67 -4.98 12.42 -13.29
CA GLY A 67 -4.75 13.71 -13.93
C GLY A 67 -5.63 14.77 -13.27
N ALA A 68 -5.18 16.02 -13.27
CA ALA A 68 -5.96 17.17 -12.82
C ALA A 68 -6.03 18.19 -13.96
N TYR A 69 -7.24 18.63 -14.31
CA TYR A 69 -7.45 19.70 -15.26
C TYR A 69 -7.80 20.99 -14.52
N TYR A 70 -7.07 22.06 -14.82
CA TYR A 70 -7.34 23.41 -14.32
C TYR A 70 -7.93 24.24 -15.46
N ASP A 71 -9.22 24.53 -15.40
CA ASP A 71 -9.88 25.44 -16.33
C ASP A 71 -9.74 26.89 -15.83
N SER A 72 -8.91 27.68 -16.51
CA SER A 72 -8.68 29.08 -16.18
C SER A 72 -9.82 30.02 -16.63
N THR A 73 -10.84 29.50 -17.35
CA THR A 73 -11.95 30.30 -17.89
C THR A 73 -13.20 30.35 -17.01
N LEU A 74 -13.27 29.50 -15.99
CA LEU A 74 -14.38 29.44 -15.04
C LEU A 74 -14.08 30.31 -13.80
N THR A 75 -15.05 31.15 -13.40
CA THR A 75 -14.93 32.14 -12.30
C THR A 75 -14.73 31.54 -10.91
N ALA A 76 -14.90 30.22 -10.79
CA ALA A 76 -14.41 29.41 -9.69
C ALA A 76 -13.55 28.31 -10.33
N GLY A 77 -12.24 28.28 -10.04
CA GLY A 77 -11.30 27.33 -10.60
C GLY A 77 -11.81 25.90 -10.46
N HIS A 78 -12.41 25.39 -11.53
CA HIS A 78 -13.10 24.12 -11.53
C HIS A 78 -12.04 23.03 -11.76
N GLU A 79 -11.40 22.61 -10.68
CA GLU A 79 -10.44 21.52 -10.71
C GLU A 79 -11.21 20.22 -10.86
N SER A 80 -11.00 19.52 -11.98
CA SER A 80 -11.60 18.21 -12.24
C SER A 80 -10.51 17.16 -12.34
N SER A 81 -10.65 16.07 -11.59
CA SER A 81 -9.76 14.92 -11.70
C SER A 81 -10.27 13.94 -12.75
N TYR A 82 -9.37 13.40 -13.55
CA TYR A 82 -9.67 12.36 -14.52
C TYR A 82 -8.73 11.16 -14.33
N SER A 83 -9.23 9.97 -14.65
CA SER A 83 -8.42 8.76 -14.57
C SER A 83 -7.48 8.70 -15.77
N THR A 84 -6.18 8.52 -15.51
CA THR A 84 -5.21 8.19 -16.56
C THR A 84 -4.94 6.69 -16.58
N HIS A 85 -4.12 6.26 -17.54
CA HIS A 85 -3.57 4.91 -17.60
C HIS A 85 -2.13 4.85 -17.10
N TYR A 86 -1.58 5.95 -16.56
CA TYR A 86 -0.18 6.03 -16.21
C TYR A 86 0.12 5.35 -14.88
N GLY A 87 1.31 4.79 -14.76
CA GLY A 87 1.88 4.25 -13.53
C GLY A 87 3.19 4.95 -13.19
N GLN A 88 3.55 4.91 -11.91
CA GLN A 88 4.87 5.36 -11.45
C GLN A 88 5.60 4.21 -10.78
N VAL A 89 6.90 4.07 -11.04
CA VAL A 89 7.77 3.10 -10.35
C VAL A 89 8.97 3.83 -9.74
N CYS A 90 9.19 3.59 -8.45
CA CYS A 90 10.20 4.23 -7.62
C CYS A 90 11.11 3.16 -7.05
N CYS A 91 12.40 3.15 -7.41
CA CYS A 91 13.37 2.21 -6.85
C CYS A 91 14.40 2.91 -5.98
N TYR A 92 14.77 2.24 -4.90
CA TYR A 92 15.69 2.74 -3.89
C TYR A 92 16.96 1.89 -3.84
N ASP A 93 18.09 2.55 -3.63
CA ASP A 93 19.38 1.90 -3.44
C ASP A 93 19.48 1.22 -2.06
N ASP A 94 20.63 0.63 -1.75
CA ASP A 94 20.86 -0.05 -0.46
C ASP A 94 20.80 0.90 0.75
N GLN A 95 21.05 2.18 0.53
CA GLN A 95 20.98 3.23 1.56
C GLN A 95 19.57 3.84 1.67
N GLY A 96 18.62 3.39 0.86
CA GLY A 96 17.24 3.85 0.85
C GLY A 96 17.02 5.19 0.14
N TYR A 97 17.95 5.64 -0.70
CA TYR A 97 17.79 6.84 -1.54
C TYR A 97 17.18 6.50 -2.90
N LEU A 98 16.34 7.39 -3.41
CA LEU A 98 15.72 7.24 -4.72
C LEU A 98 16.81 7.21 -5.81
N MET A 99 16.82 6.12 -6.56
CA MET A 99 17.74 5.93 -7.67
C MET A 99 17.39 6.86 -8.84
N GLN A 100 18.40 7.32 -9.57
CA GLN A 100 18.21 8.28 -10.66
C GLN A 100 18.73 7.73 -11.99
N THR A 101 18.00 7.98 -13.07
CA THR A 101 18.40 7.60 -14.44
C THR A 101 19.69 8.25 -14.90
N SER A 102 20.06 9.39 -14.31
CA SER A 102 21.33 10.09 -14.59
C SER A 102 22.56 9.30 -14.12
N TYR A 103 22.43 8.33 -13.22
CA TYR A 103 23.54 7.50 -12.76
C TYR A 103 23.88 6.34 -13.72
N GLN A 104 23.04 6.09 -14.72
CA GLN A 104 23.24 5.07 -15.75
C GLN A 104 24.66 5.06 -16.35
N PRO A 105 25.29 6.20 -16.71
CA PRO A 105 26.61 6.19 -17.35
C PRO A 105 27.75 5.84 -16.39
N VAL A 106 27.53 5.95 -15.08
CA VAL A 106 28.55 5.74 -14.04
C VAL A 106 28.55 4.30 -13.54
N ILE A 107 27.41 3.62 -13.62
CA ILE A 107 27.23 2.26 -13.12
C ILE A 107 27.61 1.27 -14.19
N LYS A 108 28.57 0.38 -13.88
CA LYS A 108 28.93 -0.73 -14.77
C LYS A 108 27.73 -1.68 -14.86
N ILE A 109 27.10 -1.69 -16.03
CA ILE A 109 26.04 -2.63 -16.36
C ILE A 109 26.70 -4.00 -16.48
N ASP A 110 26.31 -4.94 -15.63
CA ASP A 110 26.64 -6.35 -15.84
C ASP A 110 25.78 -6.91 -16.99
N GLN A 111 26.33 -7.86 -17.75
CA GLN A 111 25.64 -8.47 -18.91
C GLN A 111 24.34 -9.20 -18.52
N SER A 112 24.16 -9.51 -17.23
CA SER A 112 22.97 -10.19 -16.73
C SER A 112 21.74 -9.29 -16.62
N THR A 113 21.92 -8.06 -16.09
CA THR A 113 20.79 -7.23 -15.64
C THR A 113 21.07 -5.74 -15.87
N PRO A 114 20.22 -5.05 -16.66
CA PRO A 114 20.35 -3.61 -16.82
C PRO A 114 20.07 -2.85 -15.52
N TYR A 115 20.73 -1.70 -15.35
CA TYR A 115 20.38 -0.76 -14.29
C TYR A 115 18.96 -0.22 -14.52
N SER A 116 18.16 -0.20 -13.45
CA SER A 116 16.77 0.23 -13.46
C SER A 116 16.46 1.01 -12.19
N PRO A 117 16.42 2.35 -12.24
CA PRO A 117 16.09 3.20 -11.10
C PRO A 117 14.57 3.32 -10.87
N GLY A 118 13.75 2.59 -11.63
CA GLY A 118 12.32 2.85 -11.74
C GLY A 118 12.06 4.01 -12.70
N PHE A 119 11.00 3.88 -13.48
CA PHE A 119 10.62 4.87 -14.49
C PHE A 119 9.10 4.96 -14.58
N PRO A 120 8.55 6.11 -15.02
CA PRO A 120 7.13 6.27 -15.24
C PRO A 120 6.68 5.36 -16.38
N MET A 121 5.56 4.69 -16.16
CA MET A 121 4.93 3.77 -17.09
C MET A 121 3.74 4.43 -17.75
N ARG A 122 3.62 4.29 -19.07
CA ARG A 122 2.49 4.78 -19.83
C ARG A 122 1.25 3.93 -19.58
N ALA A 123 1.42 2.63 -19.38
CA ALA A 123 0.35 1.73 -19.01
C ALA A 123 0.62 1.19 -17.60
N TYR A 124 -0.36 1.39 -16.72
CA TYR A 124 -0.31 0.90 -15.36
C TYR A 124 -0.26 -0.63 -15.37
N GLU A 125 0.66 -1.21 -14.60
CA GLU A 125 0.98 -2.64 -14.70
C GLU A 125 -0.22 -3.57 -14.44
N PHE A 126 -1.08 -3.19 -13.50
CA PHE A 126 -2.30 -3.93 -13.17
C PHE A 126 -3.52 -3.51 -13.99
N GLY A 127 -3.31 -2.71 -15.03
CA GLY A 127 -4.32 -2.19 -15.91
C GLY A 127 -5.29 -1.21 -15.27
N THR A 128 -6.09 -0.60 -16.13
CA THR A 128 -7.08 0.41 -15.78
C THR A 128 -8.45 -0.13 -16.15
N ASN A 129 -9.38 -0.16 -15.19
CA ASN A 129 -10.78 -0.49 -15.45
C ASN A 129 -11.35 0.52 -16.47
N PRO A 130 -11.99 0.10 -17.57
CA PRO A 130 -12.63 -1.21 -17.83
C PRO A 130 -11.82 -2.28 -18.57
N TYR A 131 -10.52 -2.11 -18.77
CA TYR A 131 -9.64 -3.09 -19.41
C TYR A 131 -10.00 -3.39 -20.89
N GLN A 132 -10.56 -2.42 -21.60
CA GLN A 132 -11.06 -2.60 -22.97
C GLN A 132 -10.28 -1.78 -24.00
N GLY A 133 -9.61 -0.71 -23.57
CA GLY A 133 -8.89 0.22 -24.43
C GLY A 133 -7.40 -0.05 -24.58
N MET A 134 -6.78 0.74 -25.45
CA MET A 134 -5.33 0.87 -25.53
C MET A 134 -4.80 1.37 -24.17
N PHE A 135 -3.70 0.80 -23.69
CA PHE A 135 -3.09 1.05 -22.37
C PHE A 135 -3.82 0.48 -21.15
N GLU A 136 -5.03 -0.07 -21.31
CA GLU A 136 -5.83 -0.51 -20.17
C GLU A 136 -5.61 -1.97 -19.77
N VAL A 137 -5.16 -2.82 -20.70
CA VAL A 137 -5.09 -4.28 -20.49
C VAL A 137 -3.98 -4.64 -19.49
N PRO A 138 -4.30 -5.28 -18.35
CA PRO A 138 -3.33 -5.63 -17.32
C PRO A 138 -2.21 -6.51 -17.87
N GLY A 139 -0.97 -6.20 -17.51
CA GLY A 139 0.22 -6.93 -17.94
C GLY A 139 0.58 -6.71 -19.42
N LEU A 140 -0.34 -6.91 -20.36
CA LEU A 140 -0.06 -6.80 -21.81
C LEU A 140 0.28 -5.37 -22.22
N SER A 141 -0.52 -4.38 -21.79
CA SER A 141 -0.28 -3.00 -22.15
C SER A 141 1.03 -2.47 -21.57
N ALA A 142 1.29 -2.76 -20.29
CA ALA A 142 2.55 -2.42 -19.63
C ALA A 142 3.74 -3.13 -20.27
N PHE A 143 3.57 -4.40 -20.66
CA PHE A 143 4.61 -5.14 -21.37
C PHE A 143 4.94 -4.51 -22.72
N HIS A 144 3.93 -4.21 -23.53
CA HIS A 144 4.12 -3.68 -24.88
C HIS A 144 4.67 -2.25 -24.89
N HIS A 145 4.12 -1.37 -24.05
CA HIS A 145 4.46 0.06 -24.09
C HIS A 145 5.60 0.46 -23.17
N ASP A 146 5.94 -0.34 -22.15
CA ASP A 146 6.91 0.03 -21.13
C ASP A 146 8.06 -0.97 -21.03
N MET A 147 7.76 -2.27 -20.81
CA MET A 147 8.80 -3.27 -20.54
C MET A 147 9.56 -3.70 -21.80
N MET A 148 8.88 -3.95 -22.91
CA MET A 148 9.51 -4.34 -24.17
C MET A 148 10.47 -3.24 -24.67
N PRO A 149 10.06 -1.95 -24.73
CA PRO A 149 10.96 -0.82 -24.97
C PRO A 149 12.18 -0.79 -24.05
N TYR A 150 11.98 -1.01 -22.76
CA TYR A 150 13.05 -1.03 -21.78
C TYR A 150 14.05 -2.15 -22.07
N TYR A 151 13.60 -3.39 -22.25
CA TYR A 151 14.50 -4.51 -22.53
C TYR A 151 15.20 -4.36 -23.89
N LEU A 152 14.49 -3.92 -24.93
CA LEU A 152 15.08 -3.70 -26.25
C LEU A 152 16.21 -2.66 -26.20
N CYS A 153 16.00 -1.53 -25.51
CA CYS A 153 16.97 -0.44 -25.47
C CYS A 153 18.08 -0.62 -24.42
N CYS A 154 17.75 -1.16 -23.24
CA CYS A 154 18.66 -1.22 -22.11
C CYS A 154 19.31 -2.59 -21.88
N LYS A 155 18.68 -3.70 -22.32
CA LYS A 155 19.24 -5.05 -22.13
C LYS A 155 19.86 -5.63 -23.40
N TYR A 156 19.25 -5.39 -24.56
CA TYR A 156 19.68 -6.03 -25.81
C TYR A 156 20.54 -5.13 -26.71
N ALA A 157 20.49 -3.81 -26.50
CA ALA A 157 21.16 -2.83 -27.35
C ALA A 157 22.12 -1.90 -26.59
N ASP A 158 22.48 -2.22 -25.33
CA ASP A 158 23.42 -1.60 -24.36
C ASP A 158 23.68 -0.07 -24.43
N PHE A 159 24.06 0.45 -25.60
CA PHE A 159 24.30 1.87 -25.89
C PHE A 159 23.03 2.72 -26.06
N ARG A 160 21.83 2.13 -26.15
CA ARG A 160 20.57 2.87 -26.37
C ARG A 160 19.78 3.17 -25.09
N CYS A 161 20.23 2.72 -23.93
CA CYS A 161 19.48 2.93 -22.68
C CYS A 161 19.33 4.42 -22.32
N GLN A 162 20.31 5.24 -22.66
CA GLN A 162 20.23 6.69 -22.47
C GLN A 162 19.05 7.32 -23.23
N MET A 163 18.74 6.83 -24.43
CA MET A 163 17.59 7.32 -25.21
C MET A 163 16.26 6.95 -24.56
N PHE A 164 16.17 5.76 -23.95
CA PHE A 164 14.98 5.36 -23.19
C PHE A 164 14.78 6.28 -21.99
N TYR A 165 15.81 6.50 -21.18
CA TYR A 165 15.72 7.37 -20.01
C TYR A 165 15.58 8.85 -20.33
N TRP A 166 16.03 9.31 -21.49
CA TRP A 166 15.75 10.67 -21.95
C TRP A 166 14.24 10.90 -22.17
N ARG A 167 13.52 9.87 -22.64
CA ARG A 167 12.06 9.93 -22.79
C ARG A 167 11.30 9.60 -21.50
N ARG A 168 11.90 8.79 -20.64
CA ARG A 168 11.30 8.27 -19.42
C ARG A 168 12.27 8.40 -18.25
N PRO A 169 12.52 9.64 -17.82
CA PRO A 169 13.39 9.87 -16.68
C PRO A 169 12.74 9.33 -15.41
N SER A 170 13.55 8.90 -14.44
CA SER A 170 13.07 8.62 -13.09
C SER A 170 12.50 9.89 -12.46
N SER A 171 11.64 9.71 -11.46
CA SER A 171 11.14 10.82 -10.66
C SER A 171 12.27 11.55 -9.93
N ALA A 172 12.18 12.87 -9.83
CA ALA A 172 13.15 13.71 -9.13
C ALA A 172 12.77 13.95 -7.66
N CYS A 173 11.63 13.41 -7.21
CA CYS A 173 11.05 13.57 -5.87
C CYS A 173 10.73 15.02 -5.44
N GLN A 174 10.85 15.98 -6.34
CA GLN A 174 10.74 17.42 -6.01
C GLN A 174 9.32 17.83 -5.63
N GLN A 175 8.30 17.17 -6.19
CA GLN A 175 6.90 17.46 -5.89
C GLN A 175 6.30 16.49 -4.86
N TYR A 176 7.12 15.63 -4.27
CA TYR A 176 6.64 14.69 -3.27
C TYR A 176 6.31 15.41 -1.96
N GLN A 177 5.03 15.37 -1.60
CA GLN A 177 4.56 15.79 -0.28
C GLN A 177 4.18 14.57 0.55
N PRO A 178 4.72 14.39 1.76
CA PRO A 178 4.43 13.22 2.59
C PRO A 178 2.97 13.17 3.06
N PRO A 179 2.40 11.97 3.25
CA PRO A 179 1.07 11.81 3.84
C PRO A 179 1.09 12.12 5.34
N ALA A 180 -0.08 12.44 5.88
CA ALA A 180 -0.32 12.45 7.32
C ALA A 180 -0.56 11.02 7.81
N LEU A 181 -0.02 10.71 8.99
CA LEU A 181 -0.04 9.36 9.55
C LEU A 181 -0.80 9.35 10.87
N GLY A 182 -1.71 8.40 11.01
CA GLY A 182 -2.43 8.12 12.24
C GLY A 182 -2.12 6.69 12.67
N THR A 183 -1.93 6.46 13.97
CA THR A 183 -1.63 5.12 14.49
C THR A 183 -2.51 4.77 15.66
N LEU A 184 -2.80 3.49 15.79
CA LEU A 184 -3.44 2.90 16.96
C LEU A 184 -2.67 1.62 17.29
N MET A 185 -2.11 1.55 18.48
CA MET A 185 -1.20 0.47 18.89
C MET A 185 -1.48 0.02 20.31
N GLY A 186 -1.24 -1.27 20.57
CA GLY A 186 -1.30 -1.85 21.92
C GLY A 186 -2.66 -1.65 22.62
N ALA A 187 -2.60 -1.23 23.88
CA ALA A 187 -3.77 -1.02 24.75
C ALA A 187 -4.44 0.34 24.51
N GLY A 188 -4.88 0.61 23.29
CA GLY A 188 -5.65 1.82 22.97
C GLY A 188 -4.84 3.13 22.90
N VAL A 189 -3.52 3.05 22.69
CA VAL A 189 -2.68 4.22 22.45
C VAL A 189 -2.86 4.67 21.01
N MET A 190 -3.34 5.89 20.82
CA MET A 190 -3.64 6.47 19.53
C MET A 190 -2.78 7.71 19.27
N THR A 191 -2.29 7.85 18.04
CA THR A 191 -1.70 9.10 17.54
C THR A 191 -2.56 9.61 16.40
N THR A 192 -3.06 10.84 16.53
CA THR A 192 -3.89 11.49 15.51
C THR A 192 -3.04 11.94 14.31
N LEU A 193 -3.71 12.28 13.19
CA LEU A 193 -3.05 12.81 11.99
C LEU A 193 -2.27 14.11 12.25
N GLN A 194 -2.62 14.84 13.32
CA GLN A 194 -1.95 16.06 13.79
C GLN A 194 -0.86 15.76 14.84
N LYS A 195 -0.45 14.50 14.98
CA LYS A 195 0.58 14.04 15.93
C LYS A 195 0.23 14.21 17.41
N GLN A 196 -1.05 14.34 17.75
CA GLN A 196 -1.49 14.35 19.15
C GLN A 196 -1.61 12.93 19.67
N LYS A 197 -1.12 12.67 20.89
CA LYS A 197 -1.18 11.36 21.54
C LYS A 197 -2.37 11.30 22.47
N LEU A 198 -3.16 10.24 22.33
CA LEU A 198 -4.38 9.99 23.10
C LEU A 198 -4.35 8.54 23.61
N ILE A 199 -4.97 8.31 24.76
CA ILE A 199 -5.18 6.95 25.29
C ILE A 199 -6.69 6.78 25.43
N PHE A 200 -7.21 5.71 24.85
CA PHE A 200 -8.63 5.42 24.84
C PHE A 200 -8.89 3.95 25.19
N ASN A 201 -9.63 3.72 26.27
CA ASN A 201 -9.77 2.39 26.90
C ASN A 201 -11.20 1.89 27.00
N ASP A 202 -12.14 2.47 26.25
CA ASP A 202 -13.53 2.02 26.28
C ASP A 202 -13.82 1.03 25.15
N PRO A 203 -14.54 -0.09 25.43
CA PRO A 203 -14.93 -1.03 24.40
C PRO A 203 -16.10 -0.48 23.57
N GLY A 204 -16.06 -0.72 22.27
CA GLY A 204 -17.08 -0.23 21.35
C GLY A 204 -16.62 -0.22 19.90
N VAL A 205 -17.47 0.33 19.03
CA VAL A 205 -17.13 0.59 17.62
C VAL A 205 -17.06 2.11 17.44
N TYR A 206 -15.89 2.58 17.01
CA TYR A 206 -15.60 4.00 16.91
C TYR A 206 -15.20 4.36 15.48
N ASN A 207 -15.59 5.55 15.04
CA ASN A 207 -15.09 6.13 13.79
C ASN A 207 -13.71 6.71 14.03
N LEU A 208 -12.68 6.18 13.38
CA LEU A 208 -11.31 6.70 13.49
C LEU A 208 -11.05 7.84 12.50
N LEU A 209 -11.57 7.70 11.28
CA LEU A 209 -11.46 8.70 10.23
C LEU A 209 -12.80 8.83 9.52
N TYR A 210 -13.23 10.07 9.35
CA TYR A 210 -14.37 10.44 8.53
C TYR A 210 -13.95 11.60 7.63
N ALA A 211 -13.97 11.39 6.32
CA ALA A 211 -13.75 12.45 5.34
C ALA A 211 -15.03 12.62 4.51
N GLN A 212 -15.55 13.84 4.48
CA GLN A 212 -16.73 14.19 3.70
C GLN A 212 -16.42 14.21 2.21
N ARG A 213 -17.43 13.89 1.39
CA ARG A 213 -17.32 13.98 -0.07
C ARG A 213 -17.12 15.42 -0.52
N THR A 214 -16.13 15.65 -1.37
CA THR A 214 -15.94 16.93 -2.09
C THR A 214 -16.00 16.70 -3.60
N SER A 215 -15.77 17.75 -4.39
CA SER A 215 -15.66 17.63 -5.86
C SER A 215 -14.48 16.75 -6.29
N LEU A 216 -13.38 16.76 -5.52
CA LEU A 216 -12.13 16.08 -5.84
C LEU A 216 -11.94 14.77 -5.06
N THR A 217 -12.44 14.72 -3.82
CA THR A 217 -12.21 13.59 -2.90
C THR A 217 -13.50 12.82 -2.60
N PRO A 218 -13.47 11.48 -2.63
CA PRO A 218 -14.61 10.67 -2.24
C PRO A 218 -14.85 10.70 -0.73
N GLU A 219 -16.06 10.35 -0.30
CA GLU A 219 -16.36 10.10 1.10
C GLU A 219 -15.59 8.87 1.59
N VAL A 220 -15.01 8.93 2.78
CA VAL A 220 -14.25 7.83 3.39
C VAL A 220 -14.63 7.68 4.85
N ARG A 221 -14.89 6.43 5.25
CA ARG A 221 -15.22 6.05 6.63
C ARG A 221 -14.32 4.90 7.06
N ILE A 222 -13.56 5.11 8.12
CA ILE A 222 -12.75 4.06 8.76
C ILE A 222 -13.26 3.87 10.18
N GLN A 223 -13.69 2.66 10.50
CA GLN A 223 -14.20 2.29 11.81
C GLN A 223 -13.29 1.25 12.44
N ALA A 224 -13.11 1.34 13.76
CA ALA A 224 -12.38 0.38 14.55
C ALA A 224 -13.29 -0.23 15.61
N ARG A 225 -13.19 -1.55 15.76
CA ARG A 225 -13.81 -2.31 16.83
C ARG A 225 -12.77 -2.55 17.93
N ILE A 226 -13.03 -1.99 19.09
CA ILE A 226 -12.20 -2.08 20.29
C ILE A 226 -12.93 -2.97 21.29
N GLU A 227 -12.27 -4.02 21.78
CA GLU A 227 -12.82 -4.94 22.78
C GLU A 227 -11.92 -4.96 24.02
N ARG A 228 -12.49 -5.30 25.18
CA ARG A 228 -11.68 -5.53 26.37
C ARG A 228 -10.80 -6.76 26.17
N PHE A 229 -9.52 -6.62 26.49
CA PHE A 229 -8.58 -7.71 26.39
C PHE A 229 -8.96 -8.77 27.44
N PRO A 230 -9.16 -10.03 27.02
CA PRO A 230 -9.51 -11.10 27.95
C PRO A 230 -8.34 -11.35 28.91
N ASP A 231 -8.65 -11.64 30.17
CA ASP A 231 -7.63 -12.13 31.11
C ASP A 231 -7.08 -13.46 30.60
N ARG A 232 -5.77 -13.46 30.33
CA ARG A 232 -5.04 -14.61 29.77
C ARG A 232 -4.15 -15.33 30.79
N SER A 233 -4.28 -14.99 32.07
CA SER A 233 -3.69 -15.77 33.17
C SER A 233 -4.32 -17.16 33.32
N VAL A 234 -5.54 -17.34 32.81
CA VAL A 234 -6.29 -18.60 32.85
C VAL A 234 -6.07 -19.40 31.57
N ASP A 235 -5.79 -20.70 31.70
CA ASP A 235 -5.65 -21.60 30.56
C ASP A 235 -7.01 -21.88 29.90
N PHE A 236 -7.18 -21.39 28.66
CA PHE A 236 -8.39 -21.57 27.85
C PHE A 236 -8.58 -22.99 27.33
N SER A 237 -7.60 -23.89 27.51
CA SER A 237 -7.68 -25.30 27.11
C SER A 237 -8.22 -26.24 28.19
N GLY A 238 -8.42 -25.73 29.42
CA GLY A 238 -8.92 -26.51 30.55
C GLY A 238 -10.40 -26.92 30.40
N TYR A 239 -10.67 -28.22 30.41
CA TYR A 239 -12.01 -28.81 30.24
C TYR A 239 -13.00 -28.50 31.39
N ASN A 240 -12.53 -28.02 32.55
CA ASN A 240 -13.32 -27.85 33.78
C ASN A 240 -13.41 -26.40 34.28
N ILE A 241 -13.41 -25.42 33.37
CA ILE A 241 -13.48 -24.00 33.74
C ILE A 241 -14.82 -23.42 33.27
N GLU A 242 -15.56 -22.84 34.19
CA GLU A 242 -16.81 -22.16 33.88
C GLU A 242 -16.56 -20.96 32.96
N GLN A 243 -17.39 -20.80 31.93
CA GLN A 243 -17.15 -19.84 30.86
C GLN A 243 -17.05 -18.38 31.33
N PHE A 244 -17.70 -18.03 32.45
CA PHE A 244 -17.58 -16.69 33.04
C PHE A 244 -16.21 -16.41 33.67
N LYS A 245 -15.46 -17.44 34.08
CA LYS A 245 -14.09 -17.32 34.60
C LYS A 245 -13.05 -17.20 33.48
N LEU A 246 -13.38 -17.68 32.28
CA LEU A 246 -12.55 -17.55 31.07
C LEU A 246 -12.65 -16.17 30.41
N VAL A 247 -13.70 -15.41 30.72
CA VAL A 247 -13.98 -14.10 30.11
C VAL A 247 -14.03 -13.03 31.19
N GLN A 248 -13.01 -12.98 32.06
CA GLN A 248 -12.82 -11.81 32.89
C GLN A 248 -12.18 -10.71 32.03
N PRO A 249 -12.88 -9.60 31.76
CA PRO A 249 -12.29 -8.54 30.97
C PRO A 249 -11.28 -7.78 31.82
N SER A 250 -10.06 -7.62 31.30
CA SER A 250 -9.10 -6.69 31.90
C SER A 250 -9.56 -5.24 31.72
N ASN A 251 -8.89 -4.32 32.42
CA ASN A 251 -9.10 -2.87 32.25
C ASN A 251 -8.49 -2.32 30.96
N ALA A 252 -7.77 -3.15 30.19
CA ALA A 252 -7.18 -2.76 28.92
C ALA A 252 -8.11 -3.12 27.77
N THR A 253 -8.15 -2.26 26.75
CA THR A 253 -8.84 -2.57 25.50
C THR A 253 -7.87 -2.68 24.33
N VAL A 254 -8.22 -3.52 23.37
CA VAL A 254 -7.41 -3.81 22.20
C VAL A 254 -8.24 -3.71 20.93
N LEU A 255 -7.57 -3.35 19.83
CA LEU A 255 -8.17 -3.38 18.51
C LEU A 255 -8.33 -4.84 18.06
N THR A 256 -9.56 -5.20 17.68
CA THR A 256 -9.91 -6.55 17.21
C THR A 256 -10.44 -6.56 15.79
N GLY A 257 -10.85 -5.42 15.24
CA GLY A 257 -11.28 -5.35 13.87
C GLY A 257 -11.32 -3.93 13.33
N VAL A 258 -11.22 -3.82 12.01
CA VAL A 258 -11.22 -2.56 11.27
C VAL A 258 -12.16 -2.72 10.09
N ALA A 259 -13.00 -1.73 9.86
CA ALA A 259 -13.85 -1.63 8.68
C ALA A 259 -13.48 -0.38 7.89
N LEU A 260 -13.39 -0.53 6.58
CA LEU A 260 -13.09 0.56 5.66
C LEU A 260 -14.17 0.62 4.59
N GLU A 261 -14.65 1.82 4.32
CA GLU A 261 -15.67 2.07 3.31
C GLU A 261 -15.38 3.41 2.62
N SER A 262 -15.58 3.45 1.31
CA SER A 262 -15.60 4.67 0.53
C SER A 262 -16.77 4.65 -0.43
N SER A 263 -17.29 5.83 -0.79
CA SER A 263 -18.47 5.96 -1.68
C SER A 263 -18.35 5.21 -3.02
N ASP A 264 -17.13 5.02 -3.53
CA ASP A 264 -16.86 4.38 -4.83
C ASP A 264 -16.21 2.99 -4.70
N SER A 265 -16.14 2.44 -3.49
CA SER A 265 -15.38 1.23 -3.21
C SER A 265 -16.19 0.17 -2.45
N ASP A 266 -15.86 -1.10 -2.65
CA ASP A 266 -16.42 -2.17 -1.84
C ASP A 266 -15.97 -2.02 -0.38
N ARG A 267 -16.84 -2.40 0.56
CA ARG A 267 -16.52 -2.38 1.98
C ARG A 267 -15.54 -3.50 2.31
N VAL A 268 -14.52 -3.18 3.11
CA VAL A 268 -13.53 -4.15 3.59
C VAL A 268 -13.61 -4.25 5.10
N HIS A 269 -13.73 -5.47 5.61
CA HIS A 269 -13.58 -5.77 7.04
C HIS A 269 -12.34 -6.63 7.24
N VAL A 270 -11.45 -6.21 8.12
CA VAL A 270 -10.32 -7.02 8.58
C VAL A 270 -10.53 -7.26 10.07
N ILE A 271 -10.77 -8.51 10.42
CA ILE A 271 -11.12 -8.91 11.78
C ILE A 271 -10.06 -9.89 12.27
N LEU A 272 -9.59 -9.70 13.49
CA LEU A 272 -8.72 -10.64 14.15
C LEU A 272 -9.43 -11.98 14.39
N ARG A 273 -8.77 -13.09 14.08
CA ARG A 273 -9.26 -14.40 14.51
C ARG A 273 -9.00 -14.60 16.00
N LYS A 274 -10.06 -14.95 16.74
CA LYS A 274 -9.98 -15.32 18.16
C LYS A 274 -9.20 -16.63 18.34
N ASP A 275 -8.87 -16.97 19.57
CA ASP A 275 -7.87 -17.99 19.96
C ASP A 275 -8.05 -19.39 19.34
N THR A 276 -9.22 -19.75 18.81
CA THR A 276 -9.45 -21.03 18.15
C THR A 276 -8.98 -21.00 16.69
N ARG A 277 -8.10 -21.94 16.30
CA ARG A 277 -7.65 -22.18 14.90
C ARG A 277 -6.92 -20.99 14.24
N ARG A 278 -6.03 -20.31 14.98
CA ARG A 278 -5.17 -19.22 14.48
C ARG A 278 -3.89 -19.67 13.76
N SER A 279 -3.58 -20.97 13.78
CA SER A 279 -2.34 -21.52 13.23
C SER A 279 -2.14 -21.29 11.73
N ARG A 280 -3.23 -21.21 10.95
CA ARG A 280 -3.17 -20.96 9.50
C ARG A 280 -3.41 -19.50 9.13
N TYR A 281 -4.32 -18.82 9.82
CA TYR A 281 -4.68 -17.43 9.55
C TYR A 281 -4.85 -16.68 10.87
N ARG A 282 -4.17 -15.54 10.99
CA ARG A 282 -4.24 -14.65 12.14
C ARG A 282 -5.38 -13.64 12.00
N THR A 283 -5.69 -13.22 10.78
CA THR A 283 -6.80 -12.32 10.45
C THR A 283 -7.80 -12.97 9.47
N THR A 284 -9.01 -12.44 9.45
CA THR A 284 -10.07 -12.74 8.49
C THR A 284 -10.36 -11.47 7.70
N ILE A 285 -10.24 -11.55 6.39
CA ILE A 285 -10.48 -10.44 5.46
C ILE A 285 -11.80 -10.71 4.73
N LEU A 286 -12.74 -9.76 4.83
CA LEU A 286 -14.01 -9.77 4.10
C LEU A 286 -14.01 -8.57 3.14
N VAL A 287 -14.40 -8.80 1.89
CA VAL A 287 -14.60 -7.74 0.90
C VAL A 287 -15.98 -7.92 0.28
N GLY A 288 -16.84 -6.91 0.42
CA GLY A 288 -18.24 -6.98 0.00
C GLY A 288 -18.98 -8.17 0.63
N ASP A 289 -18.80 -8.35 1.95
CA ASP A 289 -19.36 -9.45 2.76
C ASP A 289 -18.89 -10.87 2.41
N VAL A 290 -17.92 -11.01 1.50
CA VAL A 290 -17.35 -12.31 1.13
C VAL A 290 -15.95 -12.48 1.72
N ILE A 291 -15.69 -13.62 2.37
CA ILE A 291 -14.36 -13.96 2.90
C ILE A 291 -13.38 -14.15 1.73
N ARG A 292 -12.21 -13.52 1.83
CA ARG A 292 -11.13 -13.63 0.84
C ARG A 292 -9.88 -14.26 1.47
N TYR A 293 -9.23 -15.11 0.69
CA TYR A 293 -7.99 -15.79 1.08
C TYR A 293 -6.86 -15.40 0.13
N PHE A 294 -5.66 -15.19 0.67
CA PHE A 294 -4.49 -14.69 -0.04
C PHE A 294 -3.35 -15.71 -0.16
N ASP A 295 -3.66 -17.01 -0.07
CA ASP A 295 -2.67 -18.09 -0.11
C ASP A 295 -1.91 -18.14 -1.44
N ASN A 296 -2.63 -18.04 -2.56
CA ASN A 296 -2.04 -18.12 -3.90
C ASN A 296 -1.73 -16.73 -4.48
N MET A 297 -2.67 -15.79 -4.33
CA MET A 297 -2.54 -14.41 -4.81
C MET A 297 -2.53 -13.46 -3.62
N GLN A 298 -1.36 -12.90 -3.37
CA GLN A 298 -1.09 -12.04 -2.21
C GLN A 298 -1.53 -10.60 -2.41
N LEU A 299 -1.81 -10.23 -3.65
CA LEU A 299 -2.41 -8.96 -4.03
C LEU A 299 -3.67 -9.27 -4.83
N GLN A 300 -4.80 -8.70 -4.40
CA GLN A 300 -6.10 -8.82 -5.06
C GLN A 300 -6.72 -7.44 -5.18
N ARG A 301 -7.26 -7.14 -6.37
CA ARG A 301 -7.93 -5.86 -6.65
C ARG A 301 -9.43 -6.12 -6.74
N PHE A 302 -10.19 -5.30 -6.04
CA PHE A 302 -11.65 -5.27 -6.02
C PHE A 302 -12.14 -3.93 -6.55
N ARG A 303 -13.46 -3.71 -6.54
CA ARG A 303 -14.03 -2.44 -6.98
C ARG A 303 -13.58 -1.32 -6.04
N GLY A 304 -12.74 -0.42 -6.54
CA GLY A 304 -12.26 0.75 -5.80
C GLY A 304 -11.30 0.45 -4.65
N VAL A 305 -10.96 -0.81 -4.36
CA VAL A 305 -10.05 -1.21 -3.28
C VAL A 305 -9.01 -2.19 -3.77
N THR A 306 -7.76 -2.01 -3.32
CA THR A 306 -6.69 -2.99 -3.48
C THR A 306 -6.32 -3.54 -2.11
N VAL A 307 -6.29 -4.86 -1.96
CA VAL A 307 -5.88 -5.53 -0.71
C VAL A 307 -4.67 -6.38 -1.02
N TYR A 308 -3.62 -6.26 -0.20
CA TYR A 308 -2.47 -7.13 -0.29
C TYR A 308 -1.95 -7.52 1.10
N VAL A 309 -1.30 -8.67 1.18
CA VAL A 309 -0.76 -9.22 2.43
C VAL A 309 0.75 -9.39 2.33
N ASN A 310 1.45 -9.22 3.45
CA ASN A 310 2.87 -9.54 3.53
C ASN A 310 3.06 -11.05 3.36
N ASN A 311 4.00 -11.45 2.50
CA ASN A 311 4.33 -12.85 2.26
C ASN A 311 5.33 -13.43 3.25
N VAL A 312 6.26 -12.58 3.69
CA VAL A 312 7.38 -12.97 4.55
C VAL A 312 6.83 -13.45 5.89
N GLN A 313 5.82 -12.76 6.41
CA GLN A 313 5.10 -13.18 7.60
C GLN A 313 3.92 -14.09 7.25
N ARG A 314 4.01 -15.36 7.67
CA ARG A 314 2.96 -16.34 7.38
C ARG A 314 1.66 -16.02 8.13
N GLY A 315 0.54 -16.40 7.51
CA GLY A 315 -0.77 -16.43 8.15
C GLY A 315 -1.54 -15.10 8.12
N GLN A 316 -1.26 -14.22 7.17
CA GLN A 316 -1.98 -12.94 7.02
C GLN A 316 -1.90 -12.10 8.31
N SER A 317 -0.73 -12.06 8.94
CA SER A 317 -0.45 -11.24 10.12
C SER A 317 -0.34 -9.76 9.77
N GLU A 318 0.02 -9.41 8.53
CA GLU A 318 0.12 -8.03 8.06
C GLU A 318 -0.65 -7.85 6.76
N VAL A 319 -1.70 -7.04 6.83
CA VAL A 319 -2.66 -6.78 5.77
C VAL A 319 -2.64 -5.29 5.43
N TYR A 320 -2.62 -4.98 4.15
CA TYR A 320 -2.68 -3.64 3.63
C TYR A 320 -3.95 -3.47 2.80
N VAL A 321 -4.69 -2.40 3.06
CA VAL A 321 -5.91 -2.05 2.35
C VAL A 321 -5.74 -0.64 1.79
N VAL A 322 -5.89 -0.50 0.48
CA VAL A 322 -5.75 0.77 -0.24
C VAL A 322 -7.07 1.14 -0.90
N LEU A 323 -7.60 2.31 -0.54
CA LEU A 323 -8.77 2.90 -1.19
C LEU A 323 -8.29 3.66 -2.44
N ASN A 324 -8.44 3.06 -3.62
CA ASN A 324 -7.75 3.51 -4.85
C ASN A 324 -8.08 4.96 -5.24
N LYS A 325 -9.35 5.39 -5.12
CA LYS A 325 -9.77 6.74 -5.50
C LYS A 325 -9.41 7.79 -4.45
N ALA A 326 -9.55 7.43 -3.16
CA ALA A 326 -9.17 8.28 -2.05
C ALA A 326 -7.64 8.39 -1.89
N GLN A 327 -6.89 7.41 -2.41
CA GLN A 327 -5.46 7.20 -2.15
C GLN A 327 -5.15 7.17 -0.65
N ILE A 328 -6.06 6.62 0.16
CA ILE A 328 -5.87 6.37 1.59
C ILE A 328 -5.47 4.92 1.76
N GLY A 329 -4.37 4.70 2.49
CA GLY A 329 -3.84 3.37 2.77
C GLY A 329 -3.93 3.05 4.25
N VAL A 330 -4.30 1.81 4.59
CA VAL A 330 -4.33 1.31 5.96
C VAL A 330 -3.51 0.04 6.04
N ARG A 331 -2.57 0.01 6.99
CA ARG A 331 -1.84 -1.19 7.38
C ARG A 331 -2.39 -1.71 8.70
N ILE A 332 -2.78 -2.96 8.69
CA ILE A 332 -3.35 -3.68 9.83
C ILE A 332 -2.41 -4.84 10.10
N ARG A 333 -1.74 -4.81 11.25
CA ARG A 333 -0.74 -5.79 11.61
C ARG A 333 -1.09 -6.42 12.94
N GLU A 334 -0.96 -7.72 13.04
CA GLU A 334 -0.94 -8.39 14.33
C GLU A 334 0.29 -7.95 15.13
N SER A 335 0.05 -7.41 16.30
CA SER A 335 1.08 -6.87 17.16
C SER A 335 1.71 -7.95 18.02
N TYR A 336 3.02 -7.82 18.19
CA TYR A 336 3.86 -8.59 19.12
C TYR A 336 4.33 -7.70 20.28
N ALA A 337 3.77 -6.50 20.43
CA ALA A 337 4.23 -5.51 21.42
C ALA A 337 4.05 -5.98 22.89
N ILE A 338 3.31 -7.08 23.10
CA ILE A 338 3.18 -7.76 24.38
C ILE A 338 3.48 -9.23 24.09
N ASP A 339 4.76 -9.59 23.98
CA ASP A 339 5.16 -10.99 24.01
C ASP A 339 5.16 -11.44 25.48
N MET A 340 4.27 -12.36 25.83
CA MET A 340 4.41 -13.16 27.04
C MET A 340 4.34 -14.61 26.61
N ASP A 341 5.28 -15.42 27.09
CA ASP A 341 5.31 -16.86 26.83
C ASP A 341 4.02 -17.49 27.36
N ARG A 342 3.06 -17.75 26.48
CA ARG A 342 1.81 -18.44 26.84
C ARG A 342 2.09 -19.91 27.14
N LEU A 343 3.12 -20.48 26.51
CA LEU A 343 3.65 -21.82 26.74
C LEU A 343 5.17 -21.81 26.50
N PRO A 344 5.98 -22.52 27.31
CA PRO A 344 7.45 -22.56 27.18
C PRO A 344 7.96 -23.13 25.85
N THR A 345 7.07 -23.60 24.97
CA THR A 345 7.38 -24.23 23.68
C THR A 345 6.67 -23.59 22.48
N TYR A 346 5.79 -22.60 22.68
CA TYR A 346 5.05 -21.95 21.58
C TYR A 346 4.94 -20.43 21.77
N MET A 347 5.66 -19.69 20.94
CA MET A 347 5.49 -18.24 20.77
C MET A 347 4.26 -18.00 19.88
N GLU A 348 3.11 -17.70 20.48
CA GLU A 348 1.93 -17.24 19.74
C GLU A 348 1.57 -15.81 20.16
N SER A 349 1.37 -14.94 19.17
CA SER A 349 0.89 -13.58 19.39
C SER A 349 -0.45 -13.60 20.11
N PHE A 350 -0.67 -12.63 21.01
CA PHE A 350 -1.92 -12.51 21.77
C PHE A 350 -3.13 -12.08 20.93
N GLY A 351 -2.99 -11.95 19.62
CA GLY A 351 -4.10 -11.57 18.77
C GLY A 351 -4.58 -10.19 19.16
N LEU A 352 -3.76 -9.21 18.87
CA LEU A 352 -4.08 -7.80 19.02
C LEU A 352 -3.61 -7.12 17.76
N LEU A 353 -4.39 -6.16 17.26
CA LEU A 353 -4.09 -5.48 16.02
C LEU A 353 -3.46 -4.12 16.30
N ASP A 354 -2.39 -3.81 15.59
CA ASP A 354 -1.93 -2.44 15.36
C ASP A 354 -2.51 -1.95 14.04
N LEU A 355 -2.87 -0.68 14.01
CA LEU A 355 -3.37 0.01 12.82
C LEU A 355 -2.51 1.23 12.53
N LEU A 356 -2.13 1.39 11.28
CA LEU A 356 -1.52 2.60 10.73
C LEU A 356 -2.37 3.06 9.55
N VAL A 357 -2.82 4.31 9.60
CA VAL A 357 -3.58 4.98 8.53
C VAL A 357 -2.68 6.02 7.90
N SER A 358 -2.62 6.01 6.57
CA SER A 358 -1.88 6.96 5.75
C SER A 358 -2.87 7.75 4.91
N VAL A 359 -2.96 9.05 5.19
CA VAL A 359 -3.88 9.98 4.55
C VAL A 359 -3.08 10.98 3.71
N PRO A 360 -3.38 11.13 2.41
CA PRO A 360 -2.64 12.04 1.56
C PRO A 360 -2.95 13.49 1.91
N HIS A 361 -2.01 14.38 1.57
CA HIS A 361 -1.99 15.77 2.02
C HIS A 361 -3.23 16.60 1.62
N TYR A 362 -3.90 16.27 0.52
CA TYR A 362 -5.08 17.00 0.04
C TYR A 362 -6.35 16.81 0.89
N TYR A 363 -6.36 15.90 1.87
CA TYR A 363 -7.42 15.83 2.89
C TYR A 363 -7.17 16.77 4.09
N HIS A 364 -6.01 17.43 4.15
CA HIS A 364 -5.57 18.27 5.25
C HIS A 364 -5.39 19.75 4.86
N ALA A 365 -5.79 20.11 3.64
CA ALA A 365 -5.69 21.47 3.11
C ALA A 365 -6.83 22.36 3.58
#